data_AF-A0A2N3WV12-F1
#
_entry.id   AF-A0A2N3WV12-F1
#
_cell.length_a   1.000
_cell.length_b   1.000
_cell.length_c   1.000
_cell.angle_alpha   90.00
_cell.angle_beta   90.00
_cell.angle_gamma   90.00
#
_symmetry.space_group_name_H-M   'P 1'
#
loop_
_entity.id
_entity.type
_entity.pdbx_description
1 polymer ?
#
loop_
_entity_poly.entity_id
_entity_poly.type
_entity_poly.pdbx_seq_one_letter_code
_entity_poly.pdbx_strand_id
1 'polypeptide(L)'
;MQQIVYYPCLVRETYWVVGYERFGGSGPVRRSVTQIAACTTDDGKALAAWRKLADEGHAPGLRRYDEVFFPRCGVCGERPYGASATRPELSWDAVLQVIYFEPAWLATSEQLVFCPYHRPEDAEE
;
A
#
# COMPACT_ATOMS: atom_id res chain seq x y z
N MET A 1 10.45 3.22 -32.60
CA MET A 1 10.34 2.41 -31.37
C MET A 1 10.19 3.36 -30.21
N GLN A 2 8.97 3.56 -29.71
CA GLN A 2 8.73 4.39 -28.52
C GLN A 2 9.16 3.60 -27.29
N GLN A 3 10.10 4.16 -26.53
CA GLN A 3 10.55 3.60 -25.28
C GLN A 3 9.39 3.74 -24.28
N ILE A 4 8.78 2.62 -23.89
CA ILE A 4 7.75 2.61 -22.85
C ILE A 4 8.44 2.99 -21.55
N VAL A 5 8.16 4.20 -21.06
CA VAL A 5 8.65 4.67 -19.76
C VAL A 5 7.82 3.99 -18.69
N TYR A 6 8.28 2.83 -18.22
CA TYR A 6 7.66 2.14 -17.10
C TYR A 6 7.80 3.00 -15.85
N TYR A 7 6.69 3.51 -15.33
CA TYR A 7 6.69 4.08 -13.98
C TYR A 7 6.66 2.91 -12.99
N PRO A 8 7.72 2.67 -12.22
CA PRO A 8 7.74 1.54 -11.30
C PRO A 8 6.70 1.72 -10.19
N CYS A 9 6.12 0.62 -9.72
CA CYS A 9 5.22 0.66 -8.57
C CYS A 9 5.93 1.15 -7.31
N LEU A 10 7.24 0.87 -7.23
CA LEU A 10 8.12 1.36 -6.17
C LEU A 10 8.30 2.88 -6.24
N VAL A 11 8.10 3.53 -5.09
CA VAL A 11 8.39 4.94 -4.85
C VAL A 11 9.42 5.03 -3.73
N ARG A 12 10.54 5.69 -4.01
CA ARG A 12 11.62 5.95 -3.07
C ARG A 12 11.44 7.31 -2.42
N GLU A 13 10.46 7.38 -1.53
CA GLU A 13 10.15 8.56 -0.74
C GLU A 13 9.90 8.11 0.70
N THR A 14 10.34 8.90 1.66
CA THR A 14 10.15 8.57 3.08
C THR A 14 8.70 8.77 3.47
N TYR A 15 8.05 7.68 3.89
CA TYR A 15 6.74 7.66 4.51
C TYR A 15 6.84 7.30 5.99
N TRP A 16 6.08 8.03 6.79
CA TRP A 16 5.80 7.73 8.19
C TRP A 16 4.43 7.06 8.30
N VAL A 17 4.41 5.89 8.93
CA VAL A 17 3.21 5.10 9.16
C VAL A 17 2.90 5.08 10.66
N VAL A 18 1.70 5.51 11.01
CA VAL A 18 1.15 5.41 12.35
C VAL A 18 0.08 4.33 12.35
N GLY A 19 0.28 3.31 13.16
CA GLY A 19 -0.67 2.21 13.31
C GLY A 19 -0.87 1.83 14.77
N TYR A 20 -1.99 1.20 15.07
CA TYR A 20 -2.29 0.69 16.41
C TYR A 20 -3.06 -0.63 16.30
N GLU A 21 -2.96 -1.47 17.31
CA GLU A 21 -3.75 -2.69 17.37
C GLU A 21 -5.18 -2.36 17.75
N ARG A 22 -6.11 -2.82 16.92
CA ARG A 22 -7.53 -2.82 17.23
C ARG A 22 -7.98 -4.24 17.51
N PHE A 23 -8.59 -4.43 18.67
CA PHE A 23 -9.20 -5.69 19.06
C PHE A 23 -10.66 -5.70 18.60
N GLY A 24 -11.03 -6.72 17.85
CA GLY A 24 -12.39 -6.92 17.34
C GLY A 24 -12.87 -8.36 17.52
N GLY A 25 -14.20 -8.53 17.43
CA GLY A 25 -14.88 -9.81 17.56
C GLY A 25 -15.72 -9.91 18.84
N SER A 26 -16.95 -10.42 18.70
CA SER A 26 -17.79 -10.84 19.82
C SER A 26 -17.66 -12.36 20.00
N GLY A 27 -17.20 -12.82 21.16
CA GLY A 27 -17.01 -14.25 21.47
C GLY A 27 -15.65 -14.56 22.12
N PRO A 28 -15.30 -15.85 22.30
CA PRO A 28 -14.08 -16.28 22.99
C PRO A 28 -12.79 -16.02 22.20
N VAL A 29 -12.88 -15.69 20.91
CA VAL A 29 -11.73 -15.40 20.05
C VAL A 29 -11.62 -13.89 19.85
N ARG A 30 -10.67 -13.26 20.55
CA ARG A 30 -10.25 -11.88 20.25
C ARG A 30 -9.32 -11.92 19.04
N ARG A 31 -9.67 -11.22 17.97
CA ARG A 31 -8.76 -10.98 16.84
C ARG A 31 -8.14 -9.59 17.02
N SER A 32 -6.81 -9.48 16.91
CA SER A 32 -6.14 -8.20 16.76
C SER A 32 -5.89 -7.94 15.27
N VAL A 33 -6.13 -6.69 14.84
CA VAL A 33 -5.80 -6.21 13.50
C VAL A 33 -5.01 -4.92 13.67
N THR A 34 -3.90 -4.77 12.94
CA THR A 34 -3.20 -3.49 12.89
C THR A 34 -4.01 -2.52 12.03
N GLN A 35 -4.55 -1.47 12.63
CA GLN A 35 -5.21 -0.39 11.91
C GLN A 35 -4.22 0.73 11.62
N ILE A 36 -4.02 1.06 10.35
CA ILE A 36 -3.22 2.22 9.93
C ILE A 36 -4.07 3.48 10.07
N ALA A 37 -3.65 4.39 10.93
CA ALA A 37 -4.32 5.66 11.17
C ALA A 37 -3.79 6.79 10.27
N ALA A 38 -2.48 6.82 10.02
CA ALA A 38 -1.86 7.77 9.11
C ALA A 38 -0.74 7.12 8.31
N CYS A 39 -0.57 7.58 7.07
CA CYS A 39 0.56 7.28 6.21
C CYS A 39 0.87 8.56 5.42
N THR A 40 2.02 9.17 5.67
CA THR A 40 2.34 10.51 5.17
C THR A 40 3.84 10.73 5.04
N THR A 41 4.24 11.62 4.14
CA THR A 41 5.64 12.03 3.96
C THR A 41 6.07 13.13 4.95
N ASP A 42 5.11 13.66 5.72
CA ASP A 42 5.30 14.76 6.68
C ASP A 42 5.44 14.19 8.11
N ASP A 43 6.61 14.36 8.70
CA ASP A 43 6.96 13.86 10.04
C ASP A 43 6.12 14.53 11.14
N GLY A 44 5.85 15.83 11.02
CA GLY A 44 5.01 16.60 11.92
C GLY A 44 3.58 16.09 11.96
N LYS A 45 3.00 15.78 10.79
CA LYS A 45 1.66 15.17 10.70
C LYS A 45 1.63 13.76 11.26
N ALA A 46 2.68 12.97 11.04
CA ALA A 46 2.78 11.63 11.62
C ALA A 46 2.85 11.69 13.15
N LEU A 47 3.68 12.58 13.71
CA LEU A 47 3.78 12.75 15.15
C LEU A 47 2.48 13.26 15.77
N ALA A 48 1.78 14.19 15.10
CA ALA A 48 0.49 14.68 15.54
C ALA A 48 -0.57 13.56 15.57
N ALA A 49 -0.62 12.71 14.54
CA ALA A 49 -1.51 11.56 14.50
C ALA A 49 -1.19 10.53 15.59
N TRP A 50 0.10 10.27 15.83
CA TRP A 50 0.55 9.38 16.90
C TRP A 50 0.11 9.90 18.28
N ARG A 51 0.34 11.19 18.58
CA ARG A 51 -0.05 11.80 19.85
C ARG A 51 -1.54 11.72 20.09
N LYS A 52 -2.33 12.06 19.07
CA LYS A 52 -3.79 11.98 19.14
C LYS A 52 -4.27 10.59 19.56
N LEU A 53 -3.73 9.53 18.96
CA LEU A 53 -4.12 8.15 19.32
C LEU A 53 -3.67 7.78 20.74
N ALA A 54 -2.48 8.23 21.16
CA ALA A 54 -2.01 7.99 22.53
C ALA A 54 -2.91 8.68 23.55
N ASP A 55 -3.35 9.92 23.27
CA ASP A 55 -4.29 10.68 24.11
C ASP A 55 -5.68 10.01 24.16
N GLU A 56 -6.08 9.31 23.09
CA GLU A 56 -7.29 8.47 23.05
C GLU A 56 -7.15 7.14 23.80
N GLY A 57 -5.99 6.87 24.41
CA GLY A 57 -5.72 5.66 25.20
C GLY A 57 -5.28 4.45 24.39
N HIS A 58 -4.95 4.62 23.10
CA HIS A 58 -4.34 3.58 22.29
C HIS A 58 -2.84 3.47 22.57
N ALA A 59 -2.23 2.35 22.15
CA ALA A 59 -0.78 2.17 22.12
C ALA A 59 -0.27 2.21 20.66
N PRO A 60 -0.18 3.41 20.04
CA PRO A 60 0.24 3.52 18.66
C PRO A 60 1.74 3.26 18.47
N GLY A 61 2.08 2.61 17.36
CA GLY A 61 3.44 2.54 16.82
C GLY A 61 3.65 3.60 15.74
N LEU A 62 4.86 4.17 15.67
CA LEU A 62 5.33 5.03 14.59
C LEU A 62 6.48 4.32 13.88
N ARG A 63 6.39 4.15 12.56
CA ARG A 63 7.41 3.49 11.74
C ARG A 63 7.76 4.35 10.54
N ARG A 64 9.03 4.31 10.14
CA ARG A 64 9.55 4.96 8.93
C ARG A 64 9.77 3.92 7.84
N TYR A 65 9.37 4.25 6.62
CA TYR A 65 9.59 3.46 5.41
C TYR A 65 10.19 4.38 4.36
N ASP A 66 11.38 4.07 3.86
CA ASP A 66 12.04 4.86 2.81
C ASP A 66 11.68 4.38 1.39
N GLU A 67 11.01 3.23 1.32
CA GLU A 67 10.51 2.63 0.10
C GLU A 67 9.07 2.15 0.34
N VAL A 68 8.17 2.55 -0.56
CA VAL A 68 6.77 2.13 -0.54
C VAL A 68 6.31 1.84 -1.96
N PHE A 69 5.14 1.21 -2.09
CA PHE A 69 4.60 0.81 -3.37
C PHE A 69 3.25 1.48 -3.62
N PHE A 70 3.07 2.06 -4.80
CA PHE A 70 1.77 2.47 -5.31
C PHE A 70 1.44 1.60 -6.51
N PRO A 71 0.64 0.53 -6.33
CA PRO A 71 0.22 -0.34 -7.42
C PRO A 71 -0.47 0.50 -8.48
N ARG A 72 0.17 0.61 -9.64
CA ARG A 72 -0.36 1.33 -10.79
C ARG A 72 0.15 0.73 -12.08
N CYS A 73 -0.66 0.79 -13.12
CA CYS A 73 -0.24 0.34 -14.42
C CYS A 73 0.99 1.15 -14.88
N GLY A 74 2.06 0.46 -15.25
CA GLY A 74 3.29 1.08 -15.76
C GLY A 74 3.11 1.84 -17.07
N VAL A 75 1.95 1.70 -17.74
CA VAL A 75 1.62 2.35 -19.01
C VAL A 75 0.63 3.50 -18.82
N CYS A 76 -0.58 3.25 -18.30
CA CYS A 76 -1.62 4.28 -18.16
C CYS A 76 -1.72 4.92 -16.76
N GLY A 77 -1.00 4.40 -15.75
CA GLY A 77 -1.03 4.92 -14.38
C GLY A 77 -2.32 4.62 -13.61
N GLU A 78 -3.28 3.89 -14.18
CA GLU A 78 -4.48 3.43 -13.48
C GLU A 78 -4.12 2.54 -12.28
N ARG A 79 -5.01 2.48 -11.29
CA ARG A 79 -4.82 1.69 -10.06
C ARG A 79 -5.75 0.48 -10.03
N PRO A 80 -5.35 -0.64 -9.40
CA PRO A 80 -6.18 -1.84 -9.27
C PRO A 80 -7.47 -1.62 -8.47
N TYR A 81 -7.54 -0.59 -7.63
CA TYR A 81 -8.72 -0.27 -6.84
C TYR A 81 -9.55 0.86 -7.44
N GLY A 82 -10.88 0.78 -7.30
CA GLY A 82 -11.76 1.93 -7.52
C GLY A 82 -11.47 3.07 -6.54
N ALA A 83 -10.86 4.16 -7.03
CA ALA A 83 -10.70 5.52 -6.47
C ALA A 83 -10.26 5.74 -5.00
N SER A 84 -10.18 4.71 -4.16
CA SER A 84 -10.13 4.84 -2.69
C SER A 84 -8.79 4.43 -2.06
N ALA A 85 -7.91 3.75 -2.80
CA ALA A 85 -6.54 3.50 -2.35
C ALA A 85 -5.68 4.75 -2.50
N THR A 86 -5.81 5.67 -1.54
CA THR A 86 -4.94 6.85 -1.38
C THR A 86 -3.64 6.51 -0.65
N ARG A 87 -3.52 5.29 -0.13
CA ARG A 87 -2.40 4.84 0.70
C ARG A 87 -1.44 3.97 -0.12
N PRO A 88 -0.13 4.07 0.12
CA PRO A 88 0.83 3.11 -0.43
C PRO A 88 0.75 1.76 0.27
N GLU A 89 1.17 0.73 -0.44
CA GLU A 89 1.51 -0.59 0.08
C GLU A 89 2.94 -0.58 0.64
N LEU A 90 3.15 -1.23 1.78
CA LEU A 90 4.41 -1.16 2.53
C LEU A 90 5.41 -2.28 2.19
N SER A 91 4.99 -3.23 1.35
CA SER A 91 5.84 -4.31 0.85
C SER A 91 5.34 -4.77 -0.51
N TRP A 92 6.21 -5.45 -1.27
CA TRP A 92 5.81 -6.07 -2.52
C TRP A 92 4.78 -7.19 -2.30
N ASP A 93 4.89 -7.97 -1.21
CA ASP A 93 3.89 -8.98 -0.86
C ASP A 93 2.49 -8.39 -0.66
N ALA A 94 2.40 -7.17 -0.11
CA ALA A 94 1.12 -6.46 0.01
C ALA A 94 0.57 -6.08 -1.37
N VAL A 95 1.43 -5.69 -2.32
CA VAL A 95 1.03 -5.50 -3.73
C VAL A 95 0.54 -6.81 -4.35
N LEU A 96 1.26 -7.92 -4.15
CA LEU A 96 0.84 -9.22 -4.68
C LEU A 96 -0.50 -9.65 -4.10
N GLN A 97 -0.75 -9.44 -2.80
CA GLN A 97 -2.03 -9.73 -2.17
C GLN A 97 -3.16 -8.91 -2.78
N VAL A 98 -2.90 -7.64 -3.12
CA VAL A 98 -3.87 -6.76 -3.77
C VAL A 98 -4.23 -7.28 -5.15
N ILE A 99 -3.20 -7.60 -5.94
CA ILE A 99 -3.36 -8.05 -7.31
C ILE A 99 -4.01 -9.43 -7.36
N TYR A 100 -3.75 -10.28 -6.36
CA TYR A 100 -4.44 -11.56 -6.19
C TYR A 100 -5.97 -11.41 -6.10
N PHE A 101 -6.48 -10.31 -5.52
CA PHE A 101 -7.92 -10.03 -5.46
C PHE A 101 -8.47 -9.27 -6.68
N GLU A 102 -7.60 -8.84 -7.60
CA GLU A 102 -7.93 -8.13 -8.84
C GLU A 102 -7.36 -8.90 -10.04
N PRO A 103 -7.87 -10.12 -10.34
CA PRO A 103 -7.18 -11.12 -11.18
C PRO A 103 -6.98 -10.72 -12.65
N ALA A 104 -7.62 -9.65 -13.10
CA ALA A 104 -7.39 -9.10 -14.43
C ALA A 104 -6.11 -8.23 -14.50
N TRP A 105 -5.55 -7.87 -13.34
CA TRP A 105 -4.27 -7.17 -13.21
C TRP A 105 -3.12 -8.15 -13.13
N LEU A 106 -1.95 -7.69 -13.55
CA LEU A 106 -0.71 -8.45 -13.51
C LEU A 106 0.31 -7.71 -12.65
N ALA A 107 1.04 -8.45 -11.82
CA ALA A 107 2.22 -7.99 -11.11
C ALA A 107 3.41 -8.87 -11.50
N THR A 108 4.59 -8.29 -11.70
CA THR A 108 5.78 -9.05 -12.12
C THR A 108 6.86 -9.08 -11.03
N SER A 109 7.81 -10.02 -11.13
CA SER A 109 8.91 -10.14 -10.17
C SER A 109 9.80 -8.88 -10.10
N GLU A 110 9.83 -8.09 -11.18
CA GLU A 110 10.53 -6.81 -11.31
C GLU A 110 9.76 -5.63 -10.68
N GLN A 111 8.71 -5.91 -9.92
CA GLN A 111 7.89 -4.92 -9.21
C GLN A 111 7.15 -3.95 -10.15
N LEU A 112 6.72 -4.47 -11.30
CA LEU A 112 5.84 -3.78 -12.25
C LEU A 112 4.41 -4.27 -12.08
N VAL A 113 3.45 -3.39 -12.35
CA VAL A 113 2.02 -3.72 -12.38
C VAL A 113 1.42 -3.28 -13.71
N PHE A 114 0.52 -4.08 -14.27
CA PHE A 114 -0.18 -3.81 -15.52
C PHE A 114 -1.69 -3.98 -15.35
N CYS A 115 -2.45 -3.04 -15.92
CA CYS A 115 -3.91 -3.17 -15.96
C CYS A 115 -4.32 -4.13 -17.09
N PRO A 116 -5.59 -4.58 -17.11
CA PRO A 116 -6.07 -5.56 -18.09
C PRO A 116 -5.89 -5.12 -19.55
N TYR A 117 -5.88 -3.80 -19.81
CA TYR A 117 -5.74 -3.23 -21.15
C TYR A 117 -4.30 -3.11 -21.65
N HIS A 118 -3.32 -3.12 -20.74
CA HIS A 118 -1.89 -2.93 -21.05
C HIS A 118 -1.04 -4.10 -20.57
N ARG A 119 -1.68 -5.24 -20.25
CA ARG A 119 -0.98 -6.47 -19.89
C ARG A 119 -0.15 -6.93 -21.10
N PRO A 120 1.15 -7.22 -20.95
CA PRO A 120 1.94 -7.82 -22.02
C PRO A 120 1.39 -9.21 -22.36
N GLU A 121 1.29 -9.53 -23.65
CA GLU A 121 0.76 -10.81 -24.13
C GLU A 121 1.62 -12.01 -23.68
N ASP A 122 2.93 -11.79 -23.48
CA ASP A 122 3.92 -12.82 -23.15
C ASP A 122 4.32 -12.85 -21.65
N ALA A 123 3.65 -12.10 -20.78
CA ALA A 123 4.02 -12.10 -19.36
C ALA A 123 3.46 -13.33 -18.64
N GLU A 124 4.34 -14.32 -18.41
CA GLU A 124 4.10 -15.44 -17.51
C GLU A 124 3.80 -14.93 -16.07
N GLU A 125 2.90 -15.62 -15.36
CA GLU A 125 2.46 -15.30 -13.99
C GLU A 125 3.57 -15.36 -12.93
#